data_AF-A0A210QYB6-F1
#
_entry.id   AF-A0A210QYB6-F1
#
_cell.length_a   1.000
_cell.length_b   1.000
_cell.length_c   1.000
_cell.angle_alpha   90.00
_cell.angle_beta   90.00
_cell.angle_gamma   90.00
#
_symmetry.space_group_name_H-M   'P 1'
#
loop_
_entity.id
_entity.type
_entity.pdbx_description
1 polymer ?
#
loop_
_entity_poly.entity_id
_entity_poly.type
_entity_poly.pdbx_seq_one_letter_code
_entity_poly.pdbx_strand_id
1 'polypeptide(L)'
;MDKPSKIGVSLTLSRWLNFCENIEEIERALQEGNVEVKCHLGGNVFATVSNGYKCVNIRQFFKPESQELTATRKGIALCVSEWNILKEHVSNINFAIPNINTIIPCHMQPDHSNVQGALRCPECNPNNHTDF
;
A
#
# COMPACT_ATOMS: atom_id res chain seq x y z
N MET A 1 11.44 -23.74 -9.17
CA MET A 1 10.67 -22.49 -9.28
C MET A 1 10.08 -22.23 -7.91
N ASP A 2 10.63 -21.27 -7.18
CA ASP A 2 10.10 -20.92 -5.87
C ASP A 2 8.72 -20.31 -6.04
N LYS A 3 7.72 -20.92 -5.41
CA LYS A 3 6.34 -20.42 -5.43
C LYS A 3 6.17 -19.46 -4.24
N PRO A 4 5.52 -18.30 -4.42
CA PRO A 4 5.20 -17.43 -3.31
C PRO A 4 4.51 -18.22 -2.19
N SER A 5 4.90 -17.95 -0.94
CA SER A 5 4.22 -18.57 0.20
C SER A 5 2.76 -18.09 0.26
N LYS A 6 1.90 -18.81 0.99
CA LYS A 6 0.52 -18.38 1.25
C LYS A 6 0.45 -17.10 2.13
N ILE A 7 1.59 -16.65 2.65
CA ILE A 7 1.77 -15.53 3.55
C ILE A 7 2.55 -14.46 2.78
N GLY A 8 1.84 -13.43 2.34
CA GLY A 8 2.39 -12.32 1.57
C GLY A 8 1.27 -11.35 1.21
N VAL A 9 1.61 -10.30 0.46
CA VAL A 9 0.65 -9.35 -0.11
C VAL A 9 0.96 -9.19 -1.58
N SER A 10 -0.08 -9.22 -2.41
CA SER A 10 0.02 -8.90 -3.83
C SER A 10 -0.57 -7.51 -4.04
N LEU A 11 0.17 -6.65 -4.73
CA LEU A 11 -0.31 -5.34 -5.12
C LEU A 11 -0.89 -5.42 -6.54
N THR A 12 -2.06 -4.84 -6.76
CA THR A 12 -2.50 -4.52 -8.11
C THR A 12 -1.61 -3.42 -8.67
N LEU A 13 -1.61 -3.20 -9.99
CA LEU A 13 -0.81 -2.11 -10.59
C LEU A 13 -1.18 -0.74 -10.00
N SER A 14 -2.47 -0.48 -9.75
CA SER A 14 -2.89 0.76 -9.07
C SER A 14 -2.31 0.88 -7.66
N ARG A 15 -2.29 -0.20 -6.86
CA ARG A 15 -1.73 -0.19 -5.51
C ARG A 15 -0.20 -0.06 -5.52
N TRP A 16 0.45 -0.63 -6.53
CA TRP A 16 1.88 -0.47 -6.76
C TRP A 16 2.24 0.97 -7.09
N LEU A 17 1.48 1.63 -7.97
CA LEU A 17 1.70 3.05 -8.28
C LEU A 17 1.48 3.94 -7.06
N ASN A 18 0.38 3.73 -6.31
CA ASN A 18 0.18 4.42 -5.02
C ASN A 18 1.37 4.17 -4.08
N PHE A 19 1.91 2.95 -4.03
CA PHE A 19 3.10 2.67 -3.23
C PHE A 19 4.32 3.47 -3.70
N CYS A 20 4.59 3.51 -5.00
CA CYS A 20 5.68 4.30 -5.58
C CYS A 20 5.59 5.79 -5.23
N GLU A 21 4.39 6.37 -5.28
CA GLU A 21 4.15 7.77 -4.92
C GLU A 21 4.45 8.08 -3.45
N ASN A 22 4.36 7.07 -2.57
CA ASN A 22 4.57 7.23 -1.13
C ASN A 22 6.00 6.85 -0.68
N ILE A 23 6.90 6.43 -1.58
CA ILE A 23 8.25 5.97 -1.22
C ILE A 23 9.03 7.02 -0.43
N GLU A 24 8.98 8.29 -0.85
CA GLU A 24 9.73 9.37 -0.19
C GLU A 24 9.22 9.63 1.23
N GLU A 25 7.90 9.59 1.43
CA GLU A 25 7.29 9.75 2.75
C GLU A 25 7.69 8.60 3.69
N ILE A 26 7.63 7.37 3.18
CA ILE A 26 8.01 6.16 3.91
C ILE A 26 9.50 6.20 4.27
N GLU A 27 10.35 6.60 3.34
CA GLU A 27 11.79 6.73 3.56
C GLU A 27 12.10 7.75 4.66
N ARG A 28 11.46 8.93 4.60
CA ARG A 28 11.63 9.96 5.61
C ARG A 28 11.27 9.44 7.01
N ALA A 29 10.11 8.80 7.15
CA ALA A 29 9.68 8.23 8.42
C ALA A 29 10.64 7.15 8.93
N LEU A 30 11.15 6.29 8.05
CA LEU A 30 12.11 5.24 8.39
C LEU A 30 13.46 5.81 8.86
N GLN A 31 13.92 6.91 8.26
CA GLN A 31 15.17 7.58 8.62
C GLN A 31 15.07 8.35 9.95
N GLU A 32 13.97 9.08 10.16
CA GLU A 32 13.73 9.85 11.38
C GLU A 32 13.53 8.93 12.61
N GLY A 33 12.87 7.77 12.41
CA GLY A 33 12.76 6.71 13.41
C GLY A 33 11.85 7.01 14.60
N ASN A 34 11.37 8.24 14.73
CA ASN A 34 10.41 8.70 15.73
C ASN A 34 9.07 9.18 15.13
N VAL A 35 8.88 8.98 13.83
CA VAL A 35 7.66 9.33 13.09
C VAL A 35 6.96 8.07 12.63
N GLU A 36 5.64 8.04 12.83
CA GLU A 36 4.79 6.99 12.29
C GLU A 36 4.19 7.43 10.96
N VAL A 37 4.18 6.51 10.00
CA VAL A 37 3.47 6.71 8.73
C VAL A 37 2.57 5.51 8.47
N LYS A 38 1.39 5.79 7.91
CA LYS A 38 0.43 4.79 7.46
C LYS A 38 -0.15 5.21 6.11
N CYS A 39 0.58 4.91 5.04
CA CYS A 39 0.16 5.19 3.67
C CYS A 39 -0.85 4.15 3.22
N HIS A 40 -2.06 4.59 2.87
CA HIS A 40 -3.07 3.72 2.30
C HIS A 40 -2.78 3.46 0.82
N LEU A 41 -2.63 2.19 0.43
CA LEU A 41 -2.33 1.80 -0.94
C LEU A 41 -3.58 1.46 -1.76
N GLY A 42 -4.69 1.11 -1.09
CA GLY A 42 -5.94 0.64 -1.68
C GLY A 42 -6.36 -0.74 -1.16
N GLY A 43 -7.67 -0.97 -1.05
CA GLY A 43 -8.25 -2.27 -0.74
C GLY A 43 -7.82 -2.82 0.62
N ASN A 44 -7.72 -1.93 1.62
CA ASN A 44 -7.21 -2.20 2.97
C ASN A 44 -5.74 -2.64 2.99
N VAL A 45 -4.95 -2.38 1.95
CA VAL A 45 -3.50 -2.59 1.98
C VAL A 45 -2.82 -1.28 2.38
N PHE A 46 -1.86 -1.36 3.30
CA PHE A 46 -1.11 -0.21 3.80
C PHE A 46 0.38 -0.48 3.78
N ALA A 47 1.15 0.58 3.52
CA ALA A 47 2.56 0.66 3.84
C ALA A 47 2.74 1.46 5.13
N THR A 48 3.46 0.92 6.11
CA THR A 48 3.60 1.54 7.44
C THR A 48 5.02 1.50 7.97
N VAL A 49 5.41 2.57 8.66
CA VAL A 49 6.58 2.63 9.56
C VAL A 49 6.03 2.98 10.94
N SER A 50 6.41 2.19 11.94
CA SER A 50 5.97 2.39 13.33
C SER A 50 7.10 2.97 14.16
N ASN A 51 6.75 3.76 15.18
CA ASN A 51 7.73 4.43 16.01
C ASN A 51 8.63 3.40 16.72
N GLY A 52 9.95 3.61 16.67
CA GLY A 52 10.92 2.73 17.30
C GLY A 52 11.22 1.43 16.54
N TYR A 53 10.58 1.17 15.39
CA TYR A 53 10.86 0.01 14.54
C TYR A 53 11.51 0.43 13.22
N LYS A 54 12.69 -0.11 12.92
CA LYS A 54 13.44 0.16 11.68
C LYS A 54 13.03 -0.79 10.55
N CYS A 55 11.74 -0.80 10.20
CA CYS A 55 11.24 -1.58 9.07
C CYS A 55 10.04 -0.93 8.38
N VAL A 56 9.87 -1.26 7.11
CA VAL A 56 8.69 -0.89 6.33
C VAL A 56 7.78 -2.11 6.24
N ASN A 57 6.56 -2.01 6.76
CA ASN A 57 5.55 -3.05 6.63
C ASN A 57 4.68 -2.77 5.42
N ILE A 58 4.46 -3.77 4.54
CA ILE A 58 3.46 -3.70 3.48
C ILE A 58 2.48 -4.84 3.72
N ARG A 59 1.23 -4.52 4.08
CA ARG A 59 0.34 -5.49 4.72
C ARG A 59 -1.13 -5.24 4.42
N GLN A 60 -1.88 -6.33 4.29
CA GLN A 60 -3.34 -6.32 4.28
C GLN A 60 -3.85 -6.11 5.71
N PHE A 61 -4.78 -5.18 5.86
CA PHE A 61 -5.52 -4.93 7.08
C PHE A 61 -6.94 -5.49 6.95
N PHE A 62 -7.57 -5.70 8.09
CA PHE A 62 -8.95 -6.14 8.23
C PHE A 62 -9.66 -5.25 9.24
N LYS A 63 -10.90 -4.85 8.95
CA LYS A 63 -11.74 -4.09 9.87
C LYS A 63 -12.82 -5.02 10.45
N PRO A 64 -12.72 -5.43 11.72
CA PRO A 64 -13.82 -6.10 12.40
C PRO A 64 -15.00 -5.13 12.61
N GLU A 65 -16.22 -5.64 12.72
CA GLU A 65 -17.46 -4.83 12.76
C GLU A 65 -17.45 -3.70 13.80
N SER A 66 -16.83 -3.91 14.96
CA SER A 66 -16.81 -2.96 16.08
C SER A 66 -15.42 -2.49 16.48
N GLN A 67 -14.42 -2.71 15.63
CA GLN A 67 -13.02 -2.42 15.96
C GLN A 67 -12.33 -1.60 14.89
N GLU A 68 -11.24 -0.97 15.31
CA GLU A 68 -10.33 -0.29 14.42
C GLU A 68 -9.64 -1.25 13.45
N LEU A 69 -9.27 -0.67 12.31
CA LEU A 69 -8.60 -1.39 11.26
C LEU A 69 -7.27 -2.00 11.75
N THR A 70 -7.17 -3.32 11.71
CA THR A 70 -6.05 -4.08 12.30
C THR A 70 -5.23 -4.81 11.25
N ALA A 71 -3.91 -4.83 11.45
CA ALA A 71 -2.94 -5.51 10.58
C ALA A 71 -3.13 -7.04 10.60
N THR A 72 -3.18 -7.69 9.44
CA THR A 72 -3.29 -9.17 9.35
C THR A 72 -1.93 -9.84 9.16
N ARG A 73 -1.88 -11.17 9.21
CA ARG A 73 -0.64 -11.92 8.88
C ARG A 73 -0.22 -11.80 7.41
N LYS A 74 -1.10 -11.37 6.50
CA LYS A 74 -0.81 -11.23 5.06
C LYS A 74 -0.04 -9.95 4.77
N GLY A 75 1.27 -10.07 4.58
CA GLY A 75 2.15 -8.95 4.30
C GLY A 75 3.61 -9.31 4.50
N ILE A 76 4.47 -8.31 4.37
CA ILE A 76 5.91 -8.41 4.57
C ILE A 76 6.38 -7.25 5.44
N ALA A 77 7.42 -7.50 6.24
CA ALA A 77 8.17 -6.47 6.94
C ALA A 77 9.57 -6.43 6.35
N LEU A 78 9.89 -5.36 5.63
CA LEU A 78 11.18 -5.15 5.00
C LEU A 78 12.08 -4.45 6.02
N CYS A 79 13.19 -5.07 6.41
CA CYS A 79 14.22 -4.36 7.15
C CYS A 79 14.88 -3.29 6.26
N VAL A 80 15.66 -2.40 6.87
CA VAL A 80 16.28 -1.26 6.15
C VAL A 80 17.07 -1.69 4.91
N SER A 81 17.84 -2.79 4.98
CA SER A 81 18.59 -3.27 3.82
C SER A 81 17.69 -3.78 2.69
N GLU A 82 16.63 -4.53 3.03
CA GLU A 82 15.65 -5.01 2.03
C GLU A 82 14.86 -3.87 1.40
N TRP A 83 14.51 -2.86 2.21
CA TRP A 83 13.87 -1.64 1.74
C TRP A 83 14.75 -0.86 0.75
N ASN A 84 16.04 -0.72 1.05
CA ASN A 84 16.99 -0.06 0.14
C ASN A 84 17.11 -0.81 -1.19
N ILE A 85 17.21 -2.15 -1.15
CA ILE A 85 17.23 -2.98 -2.36
C ILE A 85 15.93 -2.79 -3.16
N LEU A 86 14.77 -2.79 -2.51
CA LEU A 86 13.50 -2.58 -3.20
C LEU A 86 13.50 -1.23 -3.95
N LYS A 87 13.87 -0.13 -3.27
CA LYS A 87 13.94 1.20 -3.88
C LYS A 87 14.86 1.25 -5.10
N GLU A 88 16.05 0.66 -5.01
CA GLU A 88 17.01 0.57 -6.13
C GLU A 88 16.42 -0.13 -7.36
N HIS A 89 15.47 -1.06 -7.15
CA HIS A 89 14.81 -1.79 -8.22
C HIS A 89 13.47 -1.21 -8.67
N VAL A 90 12.90 -0.19 -8.02
CA VAL A 90 11.58 0.38 -8.39
C VAL A 90 11.54 0.83 -9.85
N SER A 91 12.55 1.55 -10.32
CA SER A 91 12.62 2.00 -11.72
C SER A 91 12.68 0.82 -12.70
N ASN A 92 13.42 -0.24 -12.34
CA ASN A 92 13.54 -1.45 -13.15
C ASN A 92 12.22 -2.23 -13.19
N ILE A 93 11.53 -2.34 -12.05
CA ILE A 93 10.19 -2.96 -11.96
C ILE A 93 9.20 -2.17 -12.83
N ASN A 94 9.20 -0.84 -12.72
CA ASN A 94 8.32 0.03 -13.52
C ASN A 94 8.58 -0.13 -15.02
N PHE A 95 9.85 -0.16 -15.43
CA PHE A 95 10.24 -0.39 -16.82
C PHE A 95 9.79 -1.76 -17.35
N ALA A 96 9.78 -2.78 -16.49
CA ALA A 96 9.38 -4.13 -16.87
C ALA A 96 7.85 -4.34 -16.97
N ILE A 97 7.03 -3.43 -16.46
CA ILE A 97 5.56 -3.52 -16.50
C ILE A 97 5.06 -2.90 -17.82
N PRO A 98 4.46 -3.70 -18.73
CA PRO A 98 3.92 -3.17 -19.98
C PRO A 98 2.80 -2.17 -19.69
N ASN A 99 2.84 -1.04 -20.41
CA ASN A 99 1.81 0.00 -20.31
C ASN A 99 1.60 0.56 -18.89
N ILE A 100 2.63 0.57 -18.03
CA ILE A 100 2.51 1.15 -16.69
C ILE A 100 1.97 2.59 -16.70
N ASN A 101 2.36 3.38 -17.71
CA ASN A 101 1.92 4.77 -17.90
C ASN A 101 0.43 4.90 -18.28
N THR A 102 -0.25 3.82 -18.64
CA THR A 102 -1.70 3.83 -18.91
C THR A 102 -2.52 3.47 -17.68
N ILE A 103 -1.89 3.06 -16.59
CA ILE A 103 -2.57 2.75 -15.35
C ILE A 103 -2.81 4.05 -14.59
N ILE A 104 -4.07 4.32 -14.27
CA ILE A 104 -4.48 5.50 -13.49
C ILE A 104 -4.79 5.00 -12.06
N PRO A 105 -4.04 5.43 -11.05
CA PRO A 105 -4.34 5.14 -9.65
C PRO A 105 -5.76 5.56 -9.25
N CYS A 106 -6.36 4.86 -8.29
CA CYS A 106 -7.78 5.07 -7.94
C CYS A 106 -8.10 6.54 -7.63
N HIS A 107 -7.25 7.23 -6.88
CA HIS A 107 -7.47 8.62 -6.47
C HIS A 107 -7.43 9.63 -7.62
N MET A 108 -6.93 9.24 -8.81
CA MET A 108 -6.93 10.04 -10.04
C MET A 108 -8.05 9.65 -11.02
N GLN A 109 -8.87 8.66 -10.68
CA GLN A 109 -9.97 8.24 -11.55
C GLN A 109 -11.10 9.30 -11.57
N PRO A 110 -11.82 9.47 -12.70
CA PRO A 110 -12.86 10.50 -12.82
C PRO A 110 -13.99 10.41 -11.78
N ASP A 111 -14.28 9.21 -11.29
CA ASP A 111 -15.29 8.97 -10.26
C ASP A 111 -14.90 9.54 -8.88
N HIS A 112 -13.63 9.90 -8.66
CA HIS A 112 -13.16 10.60 -7.47
C HIS A 112 -13.32 12.12 -7.54
N SER A 113 -13.90 12.64 -8.64
CA SER A 113 -14.19 14.08 -8.79
C SER A 113 -15.30 14.59 -7.86
N ASN A 114 -15.97 13.68 -7.13
CA ASN A 114 -16.95 14.04 -6.10
C ASN A 114 -16.86 13.08 -4.89
N VAL A 115 -17.36 13.56 -3.74
CA VAL A 115 -17.32 12.83 -2.46
C VAL A 115 -18.02 11.47 -2.54
N GLN A 116 -19.15 11.38 -3.25
CA GLN A 116 -19.94 10.16 -3.32
C GLN A 116 -19.20 9.04 -4.08
N GLY A 117 -18.55 9.36 -5.19
CA GLY A 117 -17.77 8.37 -5.94
C GLY A 117 -16.53 7.92 -5.16
N ALA A 118 -15.82 8.86 -4.52
CA ALA A 118 -14.71 8.50 -3.62
C ALA A 118 -15.15 7.56 -2.49
N LEU A 119 -16.30 7.82 -1.85
CA LEU A 119 -16.86 7.00 -0.76
C LEU A 119 -17.30 5.59 -1.21
N ARG A 120 -17.63 5.42 -2.49
CA ARG A 120 -18.03 4.14 -3.08
C ARG A 120 -16.87 3.36 -3.71
N CYS A 121 -15.69 3.98 -3.82
CA CYS A 121 -14.54 3.31 -4.39
C CYS A 121 -14.09 2.15 -3.48
N PRO A 122 -14.03 0.90 -3.97
CA PRO A 122 -13.63 -0.24 -3.16
C PRO A 122 -12.13 -0.23 -2.83
N GLU A 123 -11.33 0.56 -3.55
CA GLU A 123 -9.93 0.78 -3.18
C GLU A 123 -9.85 1.75 -2.00
N CYS A 124 -10.51 2.91 -2.07
CA CYS A 124 -10.46 3.95 -1.02
C CYS A 124 -11.24 3.59 0.24
N ASN A 125 -12.39 2.95 0.07
CA ASN A 125 -13.37 2.66 1.12
C ASN A 125 -13.84 1.19 1.09
N PRO A 126 -12.92 0.22 1.20
CA PRO A 126 -13.21 -1.21 1.08
C PRO A 126 -14.16 -1.77 2.14
N ASN A 127 -14.33 -1.07 3.27
CA ASN A 127 -15.19 -1.49 4.37
C ASN A 127 -16.53 -0.74 4.41
N ASN A 128 -16.78 0.15 3.44
CA ASN A 128 -18.10 0.76 3.34
C ASN A 128 -19.05 -0.30 2.78
N HIS A 129 -19.87 -0.87 3.67
CA HIS A 129 -21.00 -1.70 3.30
C HIS A 129 -21.98 -0.83 2.52
N THR A 130 -21.94 -0.88 1.19
CA THR A 130 -23.16 -0.57 0.43
C THR A 130 -24.05 -1.81 0.52
N ASP A 131 -24.71 -1.97 1.66
CA ASP A 131 -25.91 -2.78 1.74
C ASP A 131 -26.98 -2.03 0.92
N PHE A 132 -27.20 -2.49 -0.30
CA PHE A 132 -28.44 -2.26 -1.04
C PHE A 132 -29.20 -3.59 -1.09
#